data_AF-A0A8H6BAK7-F1
#
_entry.id   AF-A0A8H6BAK7-F1
#
_cell.length_a   1.000
_cell.length_b   1.000
_cell.length_c   1.000
_cell.angle_alpha   90.00
_cell.angle_beta   90.00
_cell.angle_gamma   90.00
#
_symmetry.space_group_name_H-M   'P 1'
#
loop_
_entity.id
_entity.type
_entity.pdbx_description
1 polymer ?
#
loop_
_entity_poly.entity_id
_entity_poly.type
_entity_poly.pdbx_seq_one_letter_code
_entity_poly.pdbx_strand_id
1 'polypeptide(L)'
;MIIPEEYQVSNTILFNCVYFDPCNIIQTQHKDQFHDPVFLEQSKVLLLGKMALNHELEKFVLWLLGRKNQAELEKNGNFSLDMLSEVPKMVKTINNTAVRRKFISQFLNVYENKKLLDEDTETTTSIKIPEDIRHKVIPALLGFMILQIDSEKFSEFVLEFLIRGRDSKKKKYKHKGLYELSKRYRRHS
;
A
#
# COMPACT_ATOMS: atom_id res chain seq x y z
N MET A 1 -3.75 -5.45 -15.55
CA MET A 1 -3.04 -5.82 -14.31
C MET A 1 -3.06 -4.65 -13.32
N ILE A 2 -3.35 -4.90 -12.03
CA ILE A 2 -3.47 -3.84 -10.99
C ILE A 2 -2.11 -3.49 -10.38
N ILE A 3 -1.28 -4.50 -10.09
CA ILE A 3 0.10 -4.32 -9.63
C ILE A 3 1.01 -4.15 -10.86
N PRO A 4 1.95 -3.19 -10.89
CA PRO A 4 2.89 -3.06 -12.00
C PRO A 4 3.78 -4.30 -12.15
N GLU A 5 4.09 -4.68 -13.38
CA GLU A 5 4.85 -5.90 -13.71
C GLU A 5 6.19 -5.98 -12.97
N GLU A 6 6.89 -4.86 -12.81
CA GLU A 6 8.17 -4.90 -12.12
C GLU A 6 8.04 -5.31 -10.64
N TYR A 7 6.86 -5.19 -10.03
CA TYR A 7 6.62 -5.55 -8.61
C TYR A 7 5.72 -6.78 -8.47
N GLN A 8 5.58 -7.56 -9.54
CA GLN A 8 4.71 -8.72 -9.55
C GLN A 8 5.14 -9.74 -8.48
N VAL A 9 4.15 -10.22 -7.72
CA VAL A 9 4.27 -11.31 -6.75
C VAL A 9 3.53 -12.53 -7.27
N SER A 10 3.77 -13.69 -6.69
CA SER A 10 3.09 -14.92 -7.09
C SER A 10 1.56 -14.82 -6.96
N ASN A 11 0.82 -15.46 -7.87
CA ASN A 11 -0.65 -15.51 -7.83
C ASN A 11 -1.19 -16.10 -6.52
N THR A 12 -0.47 -17.07 -5.93
CA THR A 12 -0.78 -17.65 -4.62
C THR A 12 -0.83 -16.60 -3.51
N ILE A 13 0.04 -15.59 -3.54
CA ILE A 13 0.02 -14.49 -2.58
C ILE A 13 -1.17 -13.57 -2.83
N LEU A 14 -1.43 -13.22 -4.09
CA LEU A 14 -2.57 -12.36 -4.43
C LEU A 14 -3.89 -13.00 -4.00
N PHE A 15 -4.02 -14.32 -4.17
CA PHE A 15 -5.13 -15.11 -3.66
C PHE A 15 -5.28 -14.96 -2.14
N ASN A 16 -4.18 -15.15 -1.38
CA ASN A 16 -4.18 -15.00 0.08
C ASN A 16 -4.43 -13.56 0.58
N CYS A 17 -4.20 -12.55 -0.25
CA CYS A 17 -4.56 -11.16 0.07
C CYS A 17 -6.07 -10.89 -0.05
N VAL A 18 -6.74 -11.63 -0.94
CA VAL A 18 -8.18 -11.50 -1.22
C VAL A 18 -9.00 -12.37 -0.26
N TYR A 19 -8.59 -13.61 -0.06
CA TYR A 19 -9.23 -14.58 0.85
C TYR A 19 -8.50 -14.59 2.19
N PHE A 20 -8.52 -13.45 2.86
CA PHE A 20 -7.90 -13.32 4.18
C PHE A 20 -8.72 -14.07 5.23
N ASP A 21 -8.10 -15.04 5.89
CA ASP A 21 -8.61 -15.72 7.07
C ASP A 21 -7.53 -15.65 8.17
N PRO A 22 -7.81 -15.00 9.32
CA PRO A 22 -6.84 -14.80 10.39
C PRO A 22 -6.29 -16.11 10.98
N CYS A 23 -7.00 -17.23 10.84
CA CYS A 23 -6.60 -18.55 11.31
C CYS A 23 -5.82 -19.35 10.26
N ASN A 24 -5.75 -18.86 9.02
CA ASN A 24 -5.09 -19.58 7.94
C ASN A 24 -3.56 -19.45 8.05
N ILE A 25 -2.89 -20.59 7.84
CA ILE A 25 -1.44 -20.70 7.86
C ILE A 25 -0.97 -20.90 6.43
N ILE A 26 -0.11 -20.01 5.96
CA ILE A 26 0.45 -20.08 4.61
C ILE A 26 1.84 -20.67 4.67
N GLN A 27 2.08 -21.66 3.85
CA GLN A 27 3.41 -22.17 3.57
C GLN A 27 4.09 -21.28 2.52
N THR A 28 5.24 -20.72 2.86
CA THR A 28 6.09 -19.94 1.94
C THR A 28 7.54 -20.39 2.05
N GLN A 29 8.42 -19.83 1.23
CA GLN A 29 9.86 -20.09 1.27
C GLN A 29 10.59 -18.80 1.61
N HIS A 30 11.58 -18.87 2.50
CA HIS A 30 12.46 -17.74 2.78
C HIS A 30 13.44 -17.56 1.62
N LYS A 31 13.72 -16.31 1.23
CA LYS A 31 14.61 -16.01 0.10
C LYS A 31 16.07 -16.38 0.39
N ASP A 32 16.46 -16.31 1.67
CA ASP A 32 17.82 -16.62 2.10
C ASP A 32 17.93 -18.05 2.66
N GLN A 33 18.61 -18.89 1.88
CA GLN A 33 19.47 -20.02 2.26
C GLN A 33 18.88 -21.34 2.75
N PHE A 34 17.58 -21.46 3.04
CA PHE A 34 17.01 -22.76 3.38
C PHE A 34 15.75 -23.02 2.55
N HIS A 35 15.73 -24.11 1.79
CA HIS A 35 14.55 -24.63 1.09
C HIS A 35 13.43 -25.11 2.05
N ASP A 36 13.59 -24.83 3.35
CA ASP A 36 12.65 -25.23 4.36
C ASP A 36 11.36 -24.40 4.26
N PRO A 37 10.20 -25.07 4.29
CA PRO A 37 8.93 -24.39 4.27
C PRO A 37 8.71 -23.59 5.55
N VAL A 38 8.45 -22.30 5.41
CA VAL A 38 8.08 -21.42 6.52
C VAL A 38 6.56 -21.32 6.58
N PHE A 39 6.01 -21.59 7.76
CA PHE A 39 4.59 -21.47 8.04
C PHE A 39 4.31 -20.10 8.66
N LEU A 40 3.46 -19.30 8.00
CA LEU A 40 3.13 -17.95 8.42
C LEU A 40 1.63 -17.83 8.67
N GLU A 41 1.28 -17.44 9.89
CA GLU A 41 -0.07 -16.99 10.20
C GLU A 41 -0.39 -15.70 9.42
N GLN A 42 -1.51 -15.68 8.71
CA GLN A 42 -1.92 -14.49 7.95
C GLN A 42 -2.07 -13.24 8.84
N SER A 43 -2.44 -13.41 10.10
CA SER A 43 -2.52 -12.33 11.10
C SER A 43 -1.17 -11.64 11.33
N LYS A 44 -0.06 -12.41 11.37
CA LYS A 44 1.32 -11.91 11.50
C LYS A 44 1.78 -11.22 10.22
N VAL A 45 1.42 -11.75 9.05
CA VAL A 45 1.69 -11.10 7.76
C VAL A 45 0.99 -9.74 7.69
N LEU A 46 -0.27 -9.68 8.11
CA LEU A 46 -1.03 -8.43 8.17
C LEU A 46 -0.38 -7.40 9.10
N LEU A 47 0.10 -7.84 10.27
CA LEU A 47 0.81 -6.97 11.21
C LEU A 47 2.11 -6.45 10.59
N LEU A 48 2.90 -7.33 9.99
CA LEU A 48 4.15 -6.98 9.32
C LEU A 48 3.93 -5.91 8.25
N GLY A 49 2.94 -6.10 7.37
CA GLY A 49 2.64 -5.10 6.34
C GLY A 49 2.06 -3.79 6.88
N LYS A 50 1.37 -3.80 8.03
CA LYS A 50 0.97 -2.55 8.71
C LYS A 50 2.20 -1.79 9.21
N MET A 51 3.13 -2.50 9.85
CA MET A 51 4.38 -1.91 10.35
C MET A 51 5.24 -1.36 9.21
N ALA A 52 5.40 -2.14 8.13
CA ALA A 52 6.15 -1.72 6.95
C ALA A 52 5.53 -0.49 6.28
N LEU A 53 4.20 -0.43 6.15
CA LEU A 53 3.51 0.74 5.61
C LEU A 53 3.71 1.99 6.47
N ASN A 54 3.61 1.85 7.80
CA ASN A 54 3.85 2.97 8.72
C ASN A 54 5.29 3.49 8.60
N HIS A 55 6.28 2.59 8.57
CA HIS A 55 7.69 2.94 8.41
C HIS A 55 7.95 3.74 7.13
N GLU A 56 7.44 3.28 5.98
CA GLU A 56 7.61 3.99 4.71
C GLU A 56 6.85 5.33 4.69
N LEU A 57 5.71 5.42 5.37
CA LEU A 57 5.00 6.67 5.52
C LEU A 57 5.74 7.66 6.44
N GLU A 58 6.37 7.20 7.52
CA GLU A 58 7.19 8.04 8.39
C GLU A 58 8.34 8.67 7.62
N LYS A 59 9.09 7.86 6.84
CA LYS A 59 10.13 8.36 5.93
C LYS A 59 9.59 9.40 4.96
N PHE A 60 8.46 9.12 4.33
CA PHE A 60 7.84 10.04 3.37
C PHE A 60 7.39 11.35 4.02
N VAL A 61 6.78 11.28 5.20
CA VAL A 61 6.30 12.46 5.94
C VAL A 61 7.46 13.31 6.43
N LEU A 62 8.53 12.69 6.97
CA LEU A 62 9.76 13.39 7.34
C LEU A 62 10.36 14.14 6.16
N TRP A 63 10.48 13.47 5.01
CA TRP A 63 10.94 14.12 3.78
C TRP A 63 10.04 15.30 3.38
N LEU A 64 8.73 15.16 3.48
CA LEU A 64 7.77 16.20 3.12
C LEU A 64 7.84 17.42 4.06
N LEU A 65 7.94 17.18 5.36
CA LEU A 65 8.08 18.22 6.37
C LEU A 65 9.43 18.94 6.23
N GLY A 66 10.52 18.19 6.03
CA GLY A 66 11.85 18.75 5.75
C GLY A 66 11.84 19.73 4.56
N ARG A 67 11.18 19.37 3.45
CA ARG A 67 11.05 20.28 2.30
C ARG A 67 10.22 21.52 2.59
N LYS A 68 9.17 21.41 3.40
CA LYS A 68 8.37 22.58 3.80
C LYS A 68 9.17 23.53 4.67
N ASN A 69 9.89 23.01 5.65
CA ASN A 69 10.72 23.81 6.55
C ASN A 69 11.84 24.53 5.79
N GLN A 70 12.48 23.84 4.85
CA GLN A 70 13.49 24.43 3.99
C GLN A 70 12.91 25.59 3.17
N ALA A 71 11.73 25.40 2.57
CA ALA A 71 11.06 26.45 1.82
C ALA A 71 10.62 27.64 2.69
N GLU A 72 10.21 27.40 3.94
CA GLU A 72 9.86 28.47 4.90
C GLU A 72 11.09 29.24 5.37
N LEU A 73 12.22 28.55 5.57
CA LEU A 73 13.50 29.16 5.90
C LEU A 73 13.97 30.08 4.76
N GLU A 74 13.91 29.61 3.52
CA GLU A 74 14.30 30.39 2.34
C GLU A 74 13.40 31.62 2.11
N LYS A 75 12.11 31.50 2.45
CA LYS A 75 11.14 32.58 2.20
C LYS A 75 11.10 33.63 3.32
N ASN A 76 11.14 33.19 4.57
CA ASN A 76 10.81 34.02 5.73
C ASN A 76 11.90 33.99 6.82
N GLY A 77 13.00 33.25 6.65
CA GLY A 77 14.04 33.08 7.68
C GLY A 77 13.62 32.22 8.87
N ASN A 78 12.42 31.64 8.85
CA ASN A 78 11.87 30.85 9.95
C ASN A 78 12.14 29.36 9.75
N PHE A 79 12.63 28.70 10.79
CA PHE A 79 12.84 27.25 10.82
C PHE A 79 12.13 26.65 12.04
N SER A 80 11.21 25.71 11.81
CA SER A 80 10.53 25.00 12.89
C SER A 80 11.34 23.78 13.33
N LEU A 81 11.69 23.72 14.61
CA LEU A 81 12.38 22.57 15.22
C LEU A 81 11.41 21.44 15.61
N ASP A 82 10.13 21.74 15.79
CA ASP A 82 9.13 20.78 16.30
C ASP A 82 8.28 20.12 15.20
N MET A 83 8.90 19.78 14.07
CA MET A 83 8.18 19.07 13.00
C MET A 83 7.99 17.58 13.30
N LEU A 84 8.78 17.01 14.20
CA LEU A 84 8.72 15.59 14.54
C LEU A 84 7.40 15.23 15.24
N SER A 85 6.83 16.15 16.03
CA SER A 85 5.54 15.95 16.70
C SER A 85 4.36 15.82 15.72
N GLU A 86 4.51 16.32 14.49
CA GLU A 86 3.50 16.23 13.43
C GLU A 86 3.55 14.92 12.65
N VAL A 87 4.67 14.18 12.72
CA VAL A 87 4.85 12.94 11.95
C VAL A 87 3.77 11.90 12.28
N PRO A 88 3.49 11.55 13.56
CA PRO A 88 2.49 10.53 13.87
C PRO A 88 1.08 10.93 13.41
N LYS A 89 0.72 12.21 13.52
CA LYS A 89 -0.59 12.73 13.09
C LYS A 89 -0.75 12.62 11.58
N MET A 90 0.28 12.98 10.83
CA MET A 90 0.27 12.90 9.37
C MET A 90 0.26 11.46 8.87
N VAL A 91 1.07 10.58 9.47
CA VAL A 91 1.08 9.14 9.14
C VAL A 91 -0.30 8.54 9.39
N LYS A 92 -0.92 8.81 10.56
CA LYS A 92 -2.28 8.36 10.87
C LYS A 92 -3.32 8.88 9.87
N THR A 93 -3.18 10.13 9.44
CA THR A 93 -4.08 10.74 8.44
C THR A 93 -3.96 10.06 7.08
N ILE A 94 -2.74 9.73 6.64
CA ILE A 94 -2.50 9.08 5.35
C ILE A 94 -2.89 7.60 5.39
N ASN A 95 -2.61 6.90 6.49
CA ASN A 95 -2.87 5.46 6.65
C ASN A 95 -4.22 5.10 7.27
N ASN A 96 -5.20 6.02 7.30
CA ASN A 96 -6.48 5.70 7.90
C ASN A 96 -7.29 4.69 7.06
N THR A 97 -8.22 4.00 7.71
CA THR A 97 -9.06 2.96 7.07
C THR A 97 -9.84 3.49 5.86
N ALA A 98 -10.37 4.71 5.93
CA ALA A 98 -11.17 5.27 4.84
C ALA A 98 -10.31 5.63 3.61
N VAL A 99 -9.08 6.12 3.81
CA VAL A 99 -8.12 6.37 2.72
C VAL A 99 -7.73 5.06 2.05
N ARG A 100 -7.43 4.01 2.82
CA ARG A 100 -7.12 2.67 2.28
C ARG A 100 -8.30 2.07 1.50
N ARG A 101 -9.53 2.19 2.00
CA ARG A 101 -10.75 1.76 1.28
C ARG A 101 -10.91 2.52 -0.04
N LYS A 102 -10.78 3.85 -0.02
CA LYS A 102 -10.85 4.69 -1.23
C LYS A 102 -9.77 4.31 -2.24
N PHE A 103 -8.55 4.03 -1.77
CA PHE A 103 -7.46 3.59 -2.63
C PHE A 103 -7.82 2.31 -3.39
N ILE A 104 -8.24 1.26 -2.67
CA ILE A 104 -8.63 -0.03 -3.27
C ILE A 104 -9.84 0.12 -4.20
N SER A 105 -10.80 0.97 -3.83
CA SER A 105 -12.00 1.20 -4.65
C SER A 105 -11.69 1.80 -6.03
N GLN A 106 -10.58 2.52 -6.19
CA GLN A 106 -10.15 3.01 -7.52
C GLN A 106 -9.89 1.86 -8.49
N PHE A 107 -9.38 0.73 -8.01
CA PHE A 107 -9.07 -0.44 -8.83
C PHE A 107 -10.28 -1.34 -9.02
N LEU A 108 -11.09 -1.51 -7.97
CA LEU A 108 -12.35 -2.26 -8.06
C LEU A 108 -13.30 -1.60 -9.05
N ASN A 109 -13.45 -0.28 -9.02
CA ASN A 109 -14.30 0.43 -9.99
C ASN A 109 -13.81 0.24 -11.43
N VAL A 110 -12.50 0.14 -11.69
CA VAL A 110 -11.98 -0.13 -13.04
C VAL A 110 -12.26 -1.57 -13.46
N TYR A 111 -12.21 -2.51 -12.52
CA TYR A 111 -12.49 -3.92 -12.78
C TYR A 111 -13.99 -4.18 -12.96
N GLU A 112 -14.84 -3.58 -12.13
CA GLU A 112 -16.29 -3.73 -12.13
C GLU A 112 -16.98 -2.93 -13.25
N ASN A 113 -16.43 -1.79 -13.68
CA ASN A 113 -17.01 -0.99 -14.79
C ASN A 113 -16.47 -1.35 -16.18
N LYS A 114 -15.42 -2.18 -16.28
CA LYS A 114 -15.09 -2.83 -17.54
C LYS A 114 -16.05 -4.00 -17.72
N LYS A 115 -17.11 -3.78 -18.50
CA LYS A 115 -17.86 -4.87 -19.17
C LYS A 115 -16.84 -5.90 -19.67
N LEU A 116 -16.96 -7.13 -19.16
CA LEU A 116 -16.38 -8.40 -19.60
C LEU A 116 -15.00 -8.28 -20.28
N LEU A 117 -13.95 -8.69 -19.56
CA LEU A 117 -12.76 -9.21 -20.23
C LEU A 117 -12.97 -10.73 -20.33
N ASP A 118 -13.28 -11.15 -21.55
CA ASP A 118 -13.61 -12.49 -22.07
C ASP A 118 -15.06 -12.98 -21.91
N GLU A 119 -15.77 -12.98 -23.06
CA GLU A 119 -16.99 -13.74 -23.34
C GLU A 119 -16.72 -15.21 -23.68
N ASP A 120 -15.49 -15.71 -23.50
CA ASP A 120 -15.17 -17.13 -23.60
C ASP A 120 -14.43 -17.59 -22.35
N THR A 121 -15.18 -18.05 -21.35
CA THR A 121 -14.82 -19.23 -20.53
C THR A 121 -15.91 -19.44 -19.49
N GLU A 122 -16.41 -20.67 -19.48
CA GLU A 122 -17.35 -21.21 -18.52
C GLU A 122 -17.01 -20.78 -17.07
N THR A 123 -17.97 -20.12 -16.41
CA THR A 123 -18.11 -20.08 -14.93
C THR A 123 -17.01 -19.43 -14.08
N THR A 124 -16.24 -18.45 -14.56
CA THR A 124 -15.42 -17.63 -13.63
C THR A 124 -16.28 -16.58 -12.93
N THR A 125 -16.81 -16.91 -11.76
CA THR A 125 -17.47 -15.96 -10.86
C THR A 125 -16.47 -14.87 -10.46
N SER A 126 -16.79 -13.60 -10.76
CA SER A 126 -15.96 -12.47 -10.32
C SER A 126 -15.85 -12.48 -8.79
N ILE A 127 -14.63 -12.62 -8.27
CA ILE A 127 -14.40 -12.62 -6.82
C ILE A 127 -14.59 -11.20 -6.30
N LYS A 128 -15.77 -10.90 -5.75
CA LYS A 128 -16.04 -9.62 -5.09
C LYS A 128 -15.31 -9.60 -3.76
N ILE A 129 -14.38 -8.68 -3.56
CA ILE A 129 -13.75 -8.44 -2.25
C ILE A 129 -14.81 -7.79 -1.33
N PRO A 130 -15.23 -8.46 -0.24
CA PRO A 130 -16.18 -7.90 0.73
C PRO A 130 -15.71 -6.55 1.28
N GLU A 131 -16.62 -5.60 1.42
CA GLU A 131 -16.27 -4.21 1.77
C GLU A 131 -15.59 -4.09 3.14
N ASP A 132 -16.02 -4.92 4.08
CA ASP A 132 -15.49 -5.01 5.42
C ASP A 132 -14.01 -5.44 5.44
N ILE A 133 -13.54 -6.25 4.48
CA ILE A 133 -12.14 -6.71 4.43
C ILE A 133 -11.22 -5.87 3.53
N ARG A 134 -11.76 -5.03 2.62
CA ARG A 134 -10.96 -4.23 1.65
C ARG A 134 -9.81 -3.43 2.27
N HIS A 135 -9.99 -2.93 3.49
CA HIS A 135 -8.97 -2.13 4.19
C HIS A 135 -7.75 -2.95 4.66
N LYS A 136 -7.87 -4.28 4.72
CA LYS A 136 -6.80 -5.23 5.08
C LYS A 136 -5.95 -5.64 3.86
N VAL A 137 -6.45 -5.42 2.64
CA VAL A 137 -5.78 -5.83 1.41
C VAL A 137 -4.41 -5.16 1.26
N ILE A 138 -4.30 -3.84 1.50
CA ILE A 138 -3.01 -3.14 1.37
C ILE A 138 -1.98 -3.69 2.38
N PRO A 139 -2.26 -3.75 3.70
CA PRO A 139 -1.29 -4.33 4.62
C PRO A 139 -1.00 -5.81 4.36
N ALA A 140 -1.98 -6.62 3.97
CA ALA A 140 -1.72 -8.03 3.64
C ALA A 140 -0.75 -8.15 2.45
N LEU A 141 -1.01 -7.40 1.37
CA LEU A 141 -0.13 -7.36 0.19
C LEU A 141 1.30 -6.97 0.58
N LEU A 142 1.46 -5.92 1.38
CA LEU A 142 2.78 -5.47 1.82
C LEU A 142 3.50 -6.49 2.70
N GLY A 143 2.76 -7.16 3.59
CA GLY A 143 3.31 -8.21 4.44
C GLY A 143 3.82 -9.42 3.63
N PHE A 144 3.21 -9.74 2.49
CA PHE A 144 3.73 -10.78 1.62
C PHE A 144 4.85 -10.28 0.71
N MET A 145 4.76 -9.05 0.20
CA MET A 145 5.78 -8.49 -0.67
C MET A 145 7.14 -8.43 0.02
N ILE A 146 7.19 -8.00 1.29
CA ILE A 146 8.46 -7.89 2.04
C ILE A 146 9.21 -9.22 2.17
N LEU A 147 8.52 -10.36 2.03
CA LEU A 147 9.12 -11.69 2.09
C LEU A 147 9.71 -12.15 0.75
N GLN A 148 9.31 -11.52 -0.36
CA GLN A 148 9.64 -11.99 -1.71
C GLN A 148 10.48 -11.01 -2.53
N ILE A 149 10.36 -9.71 -2.27
CA ILE A 149 11.08 -8.69 -3.04
C ILE A 149 12.14 -8.01 -2.17
N ASP A 150 13.20 -7.57 -2.81
CA ASP A 150 14.32 -6.94 -2.12
C ASP A 150 13.88 -5.60 -1.49
N SER A 151 14.50 -5.23 -0.38
CA SER A 151 14.09 -4.10 0.47
C SER A 151 14.01 -2.77 -0.29
N GLU A 152 14.94 -2.52 -1.22
CA GLU A 152 14.94 -1.32 -2.07
C GLU A 152 13.72 -1.30 -3.00
N LYS A 153 13.45 -2.45 -3.64
CA LYS A 153 12.34 -2.62 -4.57
C LYS A 153 10.99 -2.53 -3.86
N PHE A 154 10.90 -3.06 -2.65
CA PHE A 154 9.76 -2.89 -1.75
C PHE A 154 9.53 -1.42 -1.41
N SER A 155 10.57 -0.72 -0.95
CA SER A 155 10.48 0.69 -0.57
C SER A 155 10.06 1.56 -1.77
N GLU A 156 10.61 1.28 -2.95
CA GLU A 156 10.23 1.96 -4.19
C GLU A 156 8.76 1.72 -4.55
N PHE A 157 8.28 0.47 -4.45
CA PHE A 157 6.87 0.15 -4.68
C PHE A 157 5.96 0.95 -3.74
N VAL A 158 6.23 0.92 -2.44
CA VAL A 158 5.40 1.62 -1.45
C VAL A 158 5.41 3.13 -1.73
N LEU A 159 6.59 3.71 -1.98
CA LEU A 159 6.71 5.15 -2.21
C LEU A 159 6.03 5.59 -3.51
N GLU A 160 6.39 4.97 -4.62
CA GLU A 160 6.00 5.42 -5.95
C GLU A 160 4.57 4.98 -6.31
N PHE A 161 4.23 3.71 -6.06
CA PHE A 161 2.91 3.19 -6.44
C PHE A 161 1.85 3.48 -5.36
N LEU A 162 2.10 3.18 -4.08
CA LEU A 162 1.07 3.33 -3.04
C LEU A 162 0.95 4.77 -2.53
N ILE A 163 2.04 5.38 -2.09
CA ILE A 163 2.01 6.69 -1.42
C ILE A 163 1.78 7.82 -2.44
N ARG A 164 2.57 7.86 -3.52
CA ARG A 164 2.51 8.93 -4.54
C ARG A 164 1.47 8.65 -5.63
N GLY A 165 1.39 7.42 -6.14
CA GLY A 165 0.50 7.09 -7.26
C GLY A 165 0.83 7.96 -8.48
N ARG A 166 -0.15 8.68 -9.04
CA ARG A 166 0.07 9.58 -10.18
C ARG A 166 1.09 10.71 -9.96
N ASP A 167 1.38 11.08 -8.71
CA ASP A 167 2.45 12.02 -8.36
C ASP A 167 3.85 11.36 -8.33
N SER A 168 3.95 10.10 -8.79
CA SER A 168 5.20 9.34 -8.87
C SER A 168 6.20 9.97 -9.82
N LYS A 169 7.49 9.83 -9.49
CA LYS A 169 8.61 10.17 -10.36
C LYS A 169 8.61 9.37 -11.66
N LYS A 170 8.07 8.15 -11.66
CA LYS A 170 7.95 7.28 -12.83
C LYS A 170 6.88 7.74 -13.82
N LYS A 171 5.97 8.64 -13.42
CA LYS A 171 4.88 9.24 -14.24
C LYS A 171 4.01 8.26 -15.03
N LYS A 172 3.99 6.98 -14.66
CA LYS A 172 3.24 5.93 -15.37
C LYS A 172 1.92 5.52 -14.70
N TYR A 173 1.71 5.96 -13.46
CA TYR A 173 0.53 5.60 -12.68
C TYR A 173 -0.60 6.60 -12.90
N LYS A 174 -1.83 6.09 -13.06
CA LYS A 174 -3.03 6.92 -13.28
C LYS A 174 -3.86 7.09 -12.00
N HIS A 175 -3.73 6.19 -11.02
CA HIS A 175 -4.49 6.22 -9.77
C HIS A 175 -3.94 7.27 -8.80
N LYS A 176 -4.80 7.74 -7.88
CA LYS A 176 -4.37 8.61 -6.78
C LYS A 176 -3.66 7.78 -5.72
N GLY A 177 -2.51 8.26 -5.26
CA GLY A 177 -1.81 7.68 -4.12
C GLY A 177 -2.49 7.99 -2.78
N LEU A 178 -2.07 7.29 -1.72
CA LEU A 178 -2.59 7.47 -0.35
C LEU A 178 -2.45 8.92 0.12
N TYR A 179 -1.32 9.57 -0.19
CA TYR A 179 -1.09 10.95 0.24
C TYR A 179 -2.11 11.91 -0.37
N GLU A 180 -2.36 11.81 -1.68
CA GLU A 180 -3.34 12.66 -2.35
C GLU A 180 -4.77 12.42 -1.83
N LEU A 181 -5.15 11.15 -1.65
CA LEU A 181 -6.45 10.78 -1.09
C LEU A 181 -6.64 11.34 0.32
N SER A 182 -5.57 11.42 1.11
CA SER A 182 -5.61 11.99 2.47
C SER A 182 -5.83 13.50 2.50
N LYS A 183 -5.37 14.25 1.48
CA LYS A 183 -5.51 15.72 1.43
C LYS A 183 -6.98 16.17 1.42
N ARG A 184 -7.89 15.34 0.88
CA ARG A 184 -9.33 15.63 0.86
C ARG A 184 -9.99 15.49 2.24
N TYR A 185 -9.38 14.74 3.17
CA TYR A 185 -9.90 14.61 4.54
C TYR A 185 -9.59 15.83 5.41
N ARG A 186 -8.50 16.56 5.16
CA ARG A 186 -8.16 17.80 5.87
C ARG A 186 -9.12 18.97 5.63
N ARG A 187 -10.02 18.87 4.65
CA ARG A 187 -10.98 19.95 4.32
C ARG A 187 -12.33 19.81 5.01
N HIS A 188 -12.57 18.70 5.71
CA HIS A 188 -13.83 18.38 6.37
C HIS A 188 -13.65 17.98 7.85
N SER A 189 -12.51 18.34 8.45
CA SER A 189 -12.27 18.22 9.90
C SER A 189 -12.00 19.61 10.47
#